data_AF-A0AAJ6F661-F1
#
_entry.id   AF-A0AAJ6F661-F1
#
_cell.length_a   1.000
_cell.length_b   1.000
_cell.length_c   1.000
_cell.angle_alpha   90.00
_cell.angle_beta   90.00
_cell.angle_gamma   90.00
#
_symmetry.space_group_name_H-M   'P 1'
#
loop_
_entity.id
_entity.type
_entity.pdbx_description
1 polymer ?
#
loop_
_entity_poly.entity_id
_entity_poly.type
_entity_poly.pdbx_seq_one_letter_code
_entity_poly.pdbx_strand_id
1 'polypeptide(L)' 'MRRPQKITLGEMHTAGVRGVLVFCSDYACSHSIALMADRWSNDLRLSDIEPRLVCSVCGKRCADVRPNFKLGHQGAY' A
#
# COMPACT_ATOMS: atom_id res chain seq x y z
N MET A 1 20.23 0.96 2.70
CA MET A 1 19.70 1.11 1.32
C MET A 1 18.48 2.02 1.36
N ARG A 2 18.41 3.05 0.51
CA ARG A 2 17.22 3.89 0.39
C ARG A 2 16.19 3.12 -0.43
N ARG A 3 15.00 2.90 0.12
CA ARG A 3 13.90 2.30 -0.63
C ARG A 3 13.49 3.26 -1.76
N PRO A 4 13.21 2.79 -2.98
CA PRO A 4 12.78 3.66 -4.06
C PRO A 4 11.57 4.49 -3.63
N GLN A 5 11.59 5.78 -3.96
CA GLN A 5 10.45 6.65 -3.70
C GLN A 5 9.29 6.21 -4.58
N LYS A 6 8.13 6.01 -3.97
CA LYS A 6 6.90 5.63 -4.65
C LYS A 6 6.00 6.86 -4.80
N ILE A 7 5.03 6.75 -5.70
CA ILE A 7 4.02 7.79 -5.95
C ILE A 7 3.27 8.19 -4.66
N THR A 8 2.70 9.38 -4.70
CA THR A 8 1.76 9.89 -3.71
C THR A 8 0.39 9.20 -3.85
N LEU A 9 -0.39 9.22 -2.77
CA LEU A 9 -1.78 8.77 -2.79
C LEU A 9 -2.66 9.64 -3.71
N GLY A 10 -2.34 10.94 -3.85
CA GLY A 10 -3.01 11.84 -4.78
C GLY A 10 -2.78 11.47 -6.25
N GLU A 11 -1.55 11.09 -6.61
CA GLU A 11 -1.23 10.54 -7.94
C GLU A 11 -1.99 9.22 -8.19
N MET A 12 -2.04 8.35 -7.18
CA MET A 12 -2.81 7.10 -7.23
C MET A 12 -4.31 7.38 -7.44
N HIS A 13 -4.88 8.34 -6.71
CA HIS A 13 -6.28 8.74 -6.82
C HIS A 13 -6.62 9.39 -8.15
N THR A 14 -5.70 10.17 -8.73
CA THR A 14 -5.82 10.77 -10.06
C THR A 14 -5.87 9.71 -11.15
N ALA A 15 -5.14 8.61 -10.96
CA ALA A 15 -5.19 7.43 -11.83
C ALA A 15 -6.43 6.53 -11.61
N GLY A 16 -7.41 6.97 -10.80
CA GLY A 16 -8.63 6.21 -10.49
C GLY A 16 -8.41 5.06 -9.50
N VAL A 17 -7.23 4.95 -8.88
CA VAL A 17 -6.94 3.88 -7.92
C VAL A 17 -7.11 4.41 -6.50
N ARG A 18 -7.98 3.78 -5.73
CA ARG A 18 -8.26 4.16 -4.32
C ARG A 18 -7.70 3.20 -3.30
N GLY A 19 -7.39 1.97 -3.71
CA GLY A 19 -6.92 0.92 -2.81
C GLY A 19 -5.42 0.72 -2.88
N VAL A 20 -4.88 0.16 -1.79
CA VAL A 20 -3.52 -0.37 -1.74
C VAL A 20 -3.52 -1.83 -1.33
N LEU A 21 -2.48 -2.55 -1.76
CA LEU A 21 -2.13 -3.88 -1.32
C LEU A 21 -0.85 -3.77 -0.50
N VAL A 22 -0.88 -4.29 0.72
CA VAL A 22 0.20 -4.24 1.69
C VAL A 22 0.74 -5.65 1.88
N PHE A 23 2.00 -5.87 1.56
CA PHE A 23 2.69 -7.14 1.77
C PHE A 23 3.62 -7.05 2.98
N CYS A 24 3.69 -8.11 3.78
CA CYS A 24 4.75 -8.24 4.77
C CYS A 24 6.12 -8.21 4.08
N SER A 25 7.09 -7.49 4.65
CA SER A 25 8.47 -7.50 4.14
C SER A 25 9.15 -8.87 4.27
N ASP A 26 8.59 -9.78 5.07
CA ASP A 26 9.04 -11.16 5.14
C ASP A 26 8.31 -12.04 4.13
N TYR A 27 9.00 -12.45 3.07
CA TYR A 27 8.41 -13.32 2.04
C TYR A 27 7.98 -14.67 2.59
N ALA A 28 8.66 -15.20 3.64
CA ALA A 28 8.26 -16.44 4.29
C ALA A 28 6.90 -16.32 5.01
N CYS A 29 6.56 -15.13 5.52
CA CYS A 29 5.27 -14.87 6.16
C CYS A 29 4.09 -14.93 5.17
N SER A 30 4.30 -14.61 3.89
CA SER A 30 3.27 -14.58 2.83
C SER A 30 1.99 -13.78 3.15
N HIS A 31 2.01 -12.96 4.20
CA HIS A 31 0.85 -12.23 4.67
C HIS A 31 0.69 -10.94 3.86
N SER A 32 -0.52 -10.70 3.35
CA SER A 32 -0.87 -9.47 2.66
C SER A 32 -2.31 -9.07 2.96
N ILE A 33 -2.58 -7.77 2.91
CA ILE A 33 -3.91 -7.21 3.10
C ILE A 33 -4.21 -6.18 2.02
N ALA A 34 -5.45 -6.15 1.55
CA ALA A 34 -5.96 -5.10 0.70
C ALA A 34 -6.78 -4.12 1.55
N LEU A 35 -6.56 -2.82 1.38
CA LEU A 35 -7.28 -1.80 2.13
C LEU A 35 -7.48 -0.52 1.31
N MET A 36 -8.46 0.27 1.72
CA MET A 36 -8.76 1.56 1.12
C MET A 36 -7.82 2.64 1.65
N ALA A 37 -7.22 3.42 0.75
CA ALA A 37 -6.27 4.46 1.09
C ALA A 37 -6.93 5.84 1.24
N ASP A 38 -8.25 5.95 1.03
CA ASP A 38 -9.02 7.20 1.10
C ASP A 38 -8.90 7.92 2.45
N ARG A 39 -8.57 7.18 3.52
CA ARG A 39 -8.37 7.74 4.87
C ARG A 39 -7.04 8.45 5.06
N TRP A 40 -6.12 8.34 4.11
CA TRP A 40 -4.78 8.91 4.19
C TRP A 40 -4.67 10.15 3.29
N SER A 41 -3.84 11.10 3.72
CA SER A 41 -3.63 12.35 2.97
C SER A 41 -3.09 12.07 1.57
N ASN A 42 -3.60 12.79 0.57
CA ASN A 42 -3.15 12.66 -0.82
C ASN A 42 -1.65 12.94 -0.98
N ASP A 43 -1.06 13.73 -0.10
CA ASP A 43 0.35 14.12 -0.11
C ASP A 43 1.28 13.01 0.40
N LEU A 44 0.73 12.00 1.09
CA LEU A 44 1.52 10.87 1.59
C LEU A 44 1.97 10.00 0.43
N ARG A 45 3.26 9.69 0.39
CA ARG A 45 3.79 8.68 -0.52
C ARG A 45 3.59 7.30 0.06
N LEU A 46 3.37 6.32 -0.82
CA LEU A 46 3.38 4.91 -0.38
C LEU A 46 4.68 4.60 0.37
N SER A 47 5.80 5.18 -0.07
CA SER A 47 7.09 5.00 0.59
C SER A 47 7.20 5.59 2.00
N ASP A 48 6.37 6.56 2.36
CA ASP A 48 6.37 7.13 3.71
C ASP A 48 5.56 6.26 4.69
N ILE A 49 4.63 5.46 4.15
CA ILE A 49 3.74 4.57 4.90
C ILE A 49 4.42 3.23 5.17
N GLU A 50 5.12 2.68 4.20
CA GLU A 50 5.81 1.38 4.27
C GLU A 50 6.57 1.11 5.59
N PRO A 51 7.47 1.99 6.10
CA PRO A 51 8.21 1.73 7.33
C PRO A 51 7.36 1.81 8.61
N ARG A 52 6.16 2.37 8.53
CA ARG A 52 5.25 2.53 9.69
C ARG A 52 4.35 1.32 9.90
N LEU A 53 4.32 0.40 8.94
CA LEU A 53 3.48 -0.78 8.99
C LEU A 53 4.20 -1.92 9.71
N VAL A 54 3.43 -2.63 10.54
CA VAL A 54 3.87 -3.82 11.29
C VAL A 54 2.98 -4.97 10.87
N CYS A 55 3.58 -6.11 10.53
CA CYS A 55 2.82 -7.32 10.28
C CYS A 55 2.25 -7.87 11.58
N SER A 56 0.92 -8.00 11.68
CA SER A 56 0.26 -8.58 12.86
C SER A 56 0.54 -10.07 13.06
N VAL A 57 1.04 -10.77 12.05
CA VAL A 57 1.35 -12.21 12.12
C VAL A 57 2.77 -12.46 12.63
N CYS A 58 3.78 -11.84 12.00
CA CYS A 58 5.19 -12.10 12.33
C CYS A 58 5.87 -10.95 13.10
N GLY A 59 5.18 -9.84 13.34
CA GLY A 59 5.69 -8.68 14.09
C GLY A 59 6.75 -7.84 13.35
N LYS A 60 7.14 -8.20 12.12
CA LYS A 60 8.15 -7.45 11.38
C LYS A 60 7.63 -6.08 10.96
N ARG A 61 8.51 -5.08 11.10
CA ARG A 61 8.33 -3.72 10.61
C ARG A 61 8.70 -3.66 9.13
N CYS A 62 8.17 -2.64 8.48
CA CYS A 62 8.17 -2.47 7.04
C CYS A 62 7.16 -3.40 6.34
N ALA A 63 6.55 -2.83 5.31
CA ALA A 63 5.75 -3.53 4.35
C ALA A 63 6.15 -3.08 2.94
N ASP A 64 5.82 -3.89 1.95
CA ASP A 64 5.82 -3.45 0.56
C ASP A 64 4.39 -3.02 0.20
N VAL A 65 4.20 -1.72 -0.05
CA VAL A 65 2.88 -1.14 -0.36
C VAL A 65 2.80 -0.87 -1.86
N ARG A 66 1.74 -1.36 -2.50
CA ARG A 66 1.49 -1.21 -3.94
C ARG A 66 0.08 -0.68 -4.20
N PRO A 67 -0.15 0.07 -5.27
CA PRO A 67 -1.50 0.40 -5.72
C PRO A 67 -2.29 -0.89 -6.00
N ASN A 68 -3.53 -0.96 -5.52
CA ASN A 68 -4.44 -2.06 -5.81
C ASN A 68 -5.47 -1.63 -6.86
N PHE A 69 -5.18 -1.97 -8.12
CA PHE A 69 -6.04 -1.68 -9.26
C PHE A 69 -7.40 -2.41 -9.21
N LYS A 70 -7.53 -3.49 -8.42
CA LYS A 70 -8.83 -4.18 -8.23
C LYS A 70 -9.79 -3.40 -7.34
N LEU A 71 -9.27 -2.60 -6.41
CA LEU A 71 -10.08 -1.75 -5.52
C LEU A 71 -10.42 -0.39 -6.16
N GLY A 72 -9.78 -0.03 -7.28
CA GLY A 72 -10.01 1.23 -8.00
C GLY A 72 -10.94 1.12 -9.21
N HIS A 73 -11.12 -0.09 -9.75
CA HIS A 73 -12.06 -0.30 -10.85
C HIS A 73 -13.46 -0.52 -10.30
N GLN A 74 -14.25 0.55 -10.23
CA GLN A 74 -15.70 0.42 -10.24
C GLN A 74 -16.11 -0.08 -11.64
N GLY A 75 -15.91 -1.37 -11.86
CA GLY A 75 -16.43 -2.12 -12.99
C GLY A 75 -16.79 -3.49 -12.48
N ALA A 76 -18.07 -3.61 -12.12
CA ALA A 76 -18.74 -4.87 -11.88
C ALA A 76 -18.48 -5.82 -13.06
N TYR A 77 -18.15 -7.07 -12.74
CA TYR A 77 -18.35 -8.18 -13.67
C TYR A 77 -19.84 -8.48 -13.79
#